data_AF-A0A1Y4D656-F1
#
_entry.id   AF-A0A1Y4D656-F1
#
_cell.length_a   1.000
_cell.length_b   1.000
_cell.length_c   1.000
_cell.angle_alpha   90.00
_cell.angle_beta   90.00
_cell.angle_gamma   90.00
#
_symmetry.space_group_name_H-M   'P 1'
#
loop_
_entity.id
_entity.type
_entity.pdbx_description
1 polymer ?
#
loop_
_entity_poly.entity_id
_entity_poly.type
_entity_poly.pdbx_seq_one_letter_code
_entity_poly.pdbx_strand_id
1 'polypeptide(L)'
;MYGPMSPHSEFYCPHLNYFLLDKNFVPQQQLQEKKGLVGILIRLERTDDPDIIKVIVREMKPLLPRDFALPLQELFLDLIYYHLRKAGIEDIPKVKTIEEMHAMLEENIVTWKEKYISQGRQEGLQEGRKEGLQEGLQQGQQKLLLKFLRSKFGLLPQPVTAYIEKTPDDEEQITLLNMANASASLEVFLNQLQTLPGYYTSVEKQN
;
A
#
# COMPACT_ATOMS: atom_id res chain seq x y z
N MET A 1 -25.47 -2.78 -31.24
CA MET A 1 -24.20 -2.81 -31.99
C MET A 1 -24.23 -1.67 -32.98
N TYR A 2 -23.38 -0.65 -32.81
CA TYR A 2 -23.23 0.40 -33.80
C TYR A 2 -22.47 -0.19 -35.00
N GLY A 3 -23.03 -0.09 -36.22
CA GLY A 3 -22.38 -0.51 -37.45
C GLY A 3 -21.16 0.36 -37.81
N PRO A 4 -20.38 -0.01 -38.85
CA PRO A 4 -19.24 0.79 -39.28
C PRO A 4 -19.67 2.22 -39.64
N MET A 5 -18.83 3.20 -39.30
CA MET A 5 -19.08 4.64 -39.51
C MET A 5 -19.44 4.89 -40.99
N SER A 6 -20.53 5.62 -41.25
CA SER A 6 -20.93 6.00 -42.62
C SER A 6 -19.86 6.90 -43.25
N PRO A 7 -19.52 6.76 -44.55
CA PRO A 7 -18.51 7.61 -45.21
C PRO A 7 -18.76 9.13 -45.06
N HIS A 8 -20.00 9.54 -44.83
CA HIS A 8 -20.38 10.94 -44.64
C HIS A 8 -19.97 11.52 -43.28
N SER A 9 -19.54 10.67 -42.34
CA SER A 9 -19.08 11.09 -41.01
C SER A 9 -17.60 11.47 -40.95
N GLU A 10 -16.84 11.25 -42.04
CA GLU A 10 -15.46 11.72 -42.16
C GLU A 10 -15.36 13.26 -42.08
N PHE A 11 -16.38 14.00 -42.55
CA PHE A 11 -16.45 15.45 -42.44
C PHE A 11 -16.57 15.98 -41.01
N TYR A 12 -17.05 15.14 -40.09
CA TYR A 12 -17.22 15.49 -38.68
C TYR A 12 -16.11 14.91 -37.80
N CYS A 13 -15.13 14.22 -38.39
CA CYS A 13 -13.98 13.70 -37.65
C CYS A 13 -12.92 14.81 -37.54
N PRO A 14 -12.58 15.28 -36.33
CA PRO A 14 -11.59 16.35 -36.17
C PRO A 14 -10.22 15.86 -36.63
N HIS A 15 -9.68 16.49 -37.67
CA HIS A 15 -8.31 16.26 -38.11
C HIS A 15 -7.36 17.04 -37.20
N LEU A 16 -6.94 16.39 -36.12
CA LEU A 16 -5.99 16.95 -35.15
C LEU A 16 -4.57 16.64 -35.61
N ASN A 17 -3.78 17.69 -35.88
CA ASN A 17 -2.34 17.57 -35.96
C ASN A 17 -1.80 17.58 -34.52
N TYR A 18 -1.25 16.47 -34.06
CA TYR A 18 -0.64 16.34 -32.74
C TYR A 18 0.80 15.86 -32.84
N PHE A 19 1.63 16.29 -31.89
CA PHE A 19 2.98 15.77 -31.72
C PHE A 19 2.94 14.69 -30.64
N LEU A 20 3.26 13.44 -31.01
CA LEU A 20 3.29 12.33 -30.06
C LEU A 20 4.57 12.41 -29.21
N LEU A 21 4.40 12.58 -27.91
CA LEU A 21 5.50 12.58 -26.94
C LEU A 21 5.53 11.23 -26.22
N ASP A 22 6.57 10.43 -26.48
CA ASP A 22 6.86 9.27 -25.65
C ASP A 22 7.59 9.71 -24.37
N LYS A 23 6.83 9.72 -23.28
CA LYS A 23 7.30 10.12 -21.95
C LYS A 23 8.36 9.22 -21.36
N ASN A 24 8.63 8.03 -21.88
CA ASN A 24 9.68 7.13 -21.38
C ASN A 24 10.97 7.22 -22.19
N PHE A 25 10.91 7.83 -23.39
CA PHE A 25 12.04 7.86 -24.31
C PHE A 25 13.03 9.00 -24.04
N VAL A 26 12.66 10.00 -23.23
CA VAL A 26 13.54 11.16 -22.94
C VAL A 26 14.45 10.87 -21.74
N PRO A 27 15.79 10.80 -21.91
CA PRO A 27 16.74 10.62 -20.81
C PRO A 27 16.71 11.81 -19.84
N GLN A 28 16.94 11.55 -18.55
CA GLN A 28 16.96 12.63 -17.52
C GLN A 28 17.97 13.73 -17.82
N GLN A 29 19.12 13.39 -18.41
CA GLN A 29 20.18 14.35 -18.75
C GLN A 29 19.69 15.40 -19.77
N GLN A 30 18.95 14.97 -20.80
CA GLN A 30 18.37 15.88 -21.79
C GLN A 30 17.25 16.76 -21.21
N LEU A 31 16.49 16.25 -20.24
CA LEU A 31 15.46 17.02 -19.53
C LEU A 31 16.05 18.09 -18.60
N GLN A 32 17.28 17.89 -18.11
CA GLN A 32 17.99 18.88 -17.31
C GLN A 32 18.64 19.97 -18.19
N GLU A 33 19.08 19.62 -19.40
CA GLU A 33 19.69 20.54 -20.37
C GLU A 33 18.66 21.47 -21.05
N LYS A 34 17.47 20.95 -21.42
CA LYS A 34 16.42 21.73 -22.09
C LYS A 34 15.32 22.17 -21.11
N LYS A 35 15.43 23.39 -20.59
CA LYS A 35 14.49 24.02 -19.66
C LYS A 35 13.25 24.61 -20.35
N GLY A 36 12.41 23.75 -20.91
CA GLY A 36 11.11 24.14 -21.48
C GLY A 36 9.93 23.58 -20.67
N LEU A 37 8.72 24.10 -20.92
CA LEU A 37 7.49 23.65 -20.23
C LEU A 37 7.20 22.16 -20.43
N VAL A 38 7.51 21.60 -21.61
CA VAL A 38 7.39 20.16 -21.88
C VAL A 38 8.35 19.35 -21.00
N GLY A 39 9.57 19.83 -20.80
CA GLY A 39 10.55 19.15 -19.93
C GLY A 39 10.11 19.17 -18.46
N ILE A 40 9.50 20.28 -18.03
CA ILE A 40 8.91 20.41 -16.71
C ILE A 40 7.72 19.46 -16.54
N LEU A 41 6.81 19.40 -17.52
CA LEU A 41 5.67 18.49 -17.50
C LEU A 41 6.13 17.03 -17.34
N ILE A 42 7.08 16.59 -18.17
CA ILE A 42 7.62 15.21 -18.11
C ILE A 42 8.27 14.94 -16.75
N ARG A 43 9.00 15.91 -16.19
CA ARG A 43 9.62 15.75 -14.86
C ARG A 43 8.57 15.67 -13.74
N LEU A 44 7.52 16.48 -13.82
CA LEU A 44 6.42 16.48 -12.86
C LEU A 44 5.67 15.15 -12.88
N GLU A 45 5.35 14.63 -14.08
CA GLU A 45 4.65 13.34 -14.23
C GLU A 45 5.44 12.13 -13.70
N ARG A 46 6.78 12.24 -13.63
CA ARG A 46 7.69 11.17 -13.21
C ARG A 46 8.01 11.18 -11.71
N THR A 47 7.44 12.09 -10.93
CA THR A 47 7.74 12.21 -9.50
C THR A 47 6.48 12.42 -8.68
N ASP A 48 6.45 11.76 -7.53
CA ASP A 48 5.51 12.06 -6.45
C ASP A 48 6.27 12.57 -5.22
N ASP A 49 7.57 12.84 -5.31
CA ASP A 49 8.37 13.38 -4.21
C ASP A 49 8.11 14.90 -4.06
N PRO A 50 7.59 15.36 -2.91
CA PRO A 50 7.32 16.77 -2.66
C PRO A 50 8.56 17.67 -2.79
N ASP A 51 9.73 17.22 -2.32
CA ASP A 51 10.97 18.00 -2.38
C ASP A 51 11.38 18.23 -3.85
N ILE A 52 11.20 17.22 -4.70
CA ILE A 52 11.44 17.32 -6.15
C ILE A 52 10.38 18.21 -6.81
N ILE A 53 9.10 18.07 -6.46
CA ILE A 53 8.01 18.91 -6.98
C ILE A 53 8.29 20.38 -6.66
N LYS A 54 8.71 20.71 -5.43
CA LYS A 54 9.10 22.06 -5.03
C LYS A 54 10.22 22.62 -5.91
N VAL A 55 11.25 21.83 -6.21
CA VAL A 55 12.33 22.24 -7.13
C VAL A 55 11.79 22.50 -8.54
N ILE A 56 10.92 21.62 -9.05
CA ILE A 56 10.30 21.78 -10.37
C ILE A 56 9.46 23.07 -10.43
N VAL A 57 8.63 23.34 -9.42
CA VAL A 57 7.79 24.54 -9.35
C VAL A 57 8.65 25.82 -9.31
N ARG A 58 9.77 25.80 -8.58
CA ARG A 58 10.73 26.91 -8.58
C ARG A 58 11.32 27.19 -9.96
N GLU A 59 11.66 26.15 -10.71
CA GLU A 59 12.18 26.25 -12.08
C GLU A 59 11.10 26.61 -13.11
N MET A 60 9.83 26.30 -12.82
CA MET A 60 8.68 26.65 -13.63
C MET A 60 8.33 28.14 -13.54
N LYS A 61 8.51 28.76 -12.37
CA LYS A 61 8.19 30.17 -12.11
C LYS A 61 8.67 31.15 -13.22
N PRO A 62 9.94 31.14 -13.67
CA PRO A 62 10.38 32.06 -14.74
C PRO A 62 9.78 31.74 -16.12
N LEU A 63 9.28 30.53 -16.35
CA LEU A 63 8.70 30.08 -17.63
C LEU A 63 7.19 30.32 -17.72
N LEU A 64 6.53 30.47 -16.58
CA LEU A 64 5.09 30.75 -16.43
C LEU A 64 4.89 31.99 -15.53
N PRO A 65 5.24 33.19 -16.02
CA PRO A 65 4.96 34.42 -15.29
C PRO A 65 3.45 34.64 -15.18
N ARG A 66 3.03 35.46 -14.20
CA ARG A 66 1.63 35.62 -13.78
C ARG A 66 0.64 35.89 -14.91
N ASP A 67 1.05 36.69 -15.90
CA ASP A 67 0.20 37.12 -17.01
C ASP A 67 0.22 36.14 -18.21
N PHE A 68 0.97 35.04 -18.10
CA PHE A 68 1.11 34.04 -19.14
C PHE A 68 -0.01 33.00 -19.07
N ALA A 69 -0.85 32.98 -20.11
CA ALA A 69 -1.83 31.94 -20.43
C ALA A 69 -2.48 31.23 -19.22
N LEU A 70 -3.52 31.85 -18.64
CA LEU A 70 -4.25 31.31 -17.48
C LEU A 70 -4.63 29.82 -17.60
N PRO A 71 -5.14 29.30 -18.74
CA PRO A 71 -5.49 27.88 -18.85
C PRO A 71 -4.29 26.94 -18.65
N LEU A 72 -3.08 27.40 -19.00
CA LEU A 72 -1.87 26.60 -18.84
C LEU A 72 -1.40 26.58 -17.38
N GLN A 73 -1.53 27.69 -16.67
CA GLN A 73 -1.25 27.70 -15.22
C GLN A 73 -2.21 26.80 -14.46
N GLU A 74 -3.51 26.84 -14.79
CA GLU A 74 -4.53 25.96 -14.21
C GLU A 74 -4.17 24.49 -14.41
N LEU A 75 -3.80 24.09 -15.64
CA LEU A 75 -3.36 22.72 -15.94
C LEU A 75 -2.18 22.29 -15.06
N PHE A 76 -1.15 23.13 -14.94
CA PHE A 76 0.01 22.79 -14.10
C PHE A 76 -0.34 22.74 -12.62
N LEU A 77 -1.18 23.65 -12.13
CA LEU A 77 -1.67 23.61 -10.76
C LEU A 77 -2.40 22.31 -10.46
N ASP A 78 -3.33 21.89 -11.34
CA ASP A 78 -4.06 20.64 -11.19
C ASP A 78 -3.12 19.42 -11.15
N LEU A 79 -2.11 19.39 -12.02
CA LEU A 79 -1.08 18.34 -12.01
C LEU A 79 -0.25 18.35 -10.71
N ILE A 80 0.16 19.53 -10.24
CA ILE A 80 0.91 19.66 -8.98
C ILE A 80 0.05 19.16 -7.81
N TYR A 81 -1.21 19.56 -7.71
CA TYR A 81 -2.12 19.07 -6.67
C TYR A 81 -2.30 17.56 -6.74
N TYR A 82 -2.44 17.00 -7.94
CA TYR A 82 -2.56 15.56 -8.13
C TYR A 82 -1.34 14.82 -7.57
N HIS A 83 -0.13 15.24 -7.93
CA HIS A 83 1.10 14.59 -7.45
C HIS A 83 1.34 14.78 -5.96
N LEU A 84 1.06 15.96 -5.40
CA LEU A 84 1.17 16.19 -3.95
C LEU A 84 0.19 15.32 -3.15
N ARG A 85 -1.05 15.15 -3.63
CA ARG A 85 -2.02 14.24 -3.01
C ARG A 85 -1.60 12.78 -3.12
N LYS A 86 -1.08 12.39 -4.28
CA LYS A 86 -0.53 11.04 -4.48
C LYS A 86 0.68 10.77 -3.58
N ALA A 87 1.43 11.80 -3.23
CA ALA A 87 2.49 11.77 -2.22
C ALA A 87 1.97 11.64 -0.77
N GLY A 88 0.66 11.62 -0.55
CA GLY A 88 0.05 11.57 0.77
C GLY A 88 -0.09 12.93 1.45
N ILE A 89 0.14 14.05 0.73
CA ILE A 89 -0.09 15.39 1.27
C ILE A 89 -1.57 15.74 1.13
N GLU A 90 -2.24 15.78 2.26
CA GLU A 90 -3.64 16.18 2.38
C GLU A 90 -3.78 17.66 2.78
N ASP A 91 -4.98 18.21 2.66
CA ASP A 91 -5.33 19.59 3.08
C ASP A 91 -4.47 20.71 2.45
N ILE A 92 -4.05 20.52 1.20
CA ILE A 92 -3.27 21.52 0.46
C ILE A 92 -4.13 22.78 0.23
N PRO A 93 -3.69 23.98 0.68
CA PRO A 93 -4.39 25.23 0.43
C PRO A 93 -4.61 25.49 -1.07
N LYS A 94 -5.79 26.02 -1.42
CA LYS A 94 -6.09 26.39 -2.80
C LYS A 94 -5.42 27.71 -3.18
N VAL A 95 -4.42 27.62 -4.03
CA VAL A 95 -3.75 28.74 -4.71
C VAL A 95 -4.18 28.86 -6.17
N LYS A 96 -4.04 30.06 -6.74
CA LYS A 96 -4.48 30.38 -8.12
C LYS A 96 -3.34 30.55 -9.11
N THR A 97 -2.10 30.66 -8.63
CA THR A 97 -0.94 30.90 -9.49
C THR A 97 0.23 30.01 -9.10
N ILE A 98 1.12 29.76 -10.06
CA ILE A 98 2.38 29.02 -9.82
C ILE A 98 3.26 29.75 -8.79
N GLU A 99 3.20 31.09 -8.74
CA GLU A 99 3.92 31.88 -7.75
C GLU A 99 3.41 31.65 -6.31
N GLU A 100 2.09 31.63 -6.12
CA GLU A 100 1.48 31.30 -4.82
C GLU A 100 1.77 29.85 -4.44
N MET A 101 1.70 28.91 -5.40
CA MET A 101 2.07 27.51 -5.19
C MET A 101 3.52 27.37 -4.71
N HIS A 102 4.44 28.09 -5.37
CA HIS A 102 5.84 28.11 -4.98
C HIS A 102 6.03 28.60 -3.54
N ALA A 103 5.43 29.74 -3.18
CA ALA A 103 5.52 30.29 -1.83
C ALA A 103 4.94 29.31 -0.78
N MET A 104 3.79 28.71 -1.08
CA MET A 104 3.16 27.71 -0.22
C MET A 104 4.05 26.47 -0.03
N LEU A 105 4.68 25.97 -1.08
CA LEU A 105 5.61 24.83 -0.98
C LEU A 105 6.90 25.19 -0.24
N GLU A 106 7.39 26.42 -0.35
CA GLU A 106 8.55 26.87 0.44
C GLU A 106 8.27 26.84 1.94
N GLU A 107 7.08 27.29 2.35
CA GLU A 107 6.69 27.40 3.75
C GLU A 107 6.28 26.07 4.39
N ASN A 108 5.53 25.22 3.65
CA ASN A 108 4.81 24.11 4.27
C ASN A 108 5.49 22.74 4.14
N ILE A 109 6.47 22.58 3.24
CA ILE A 109 6.94 21.23 2.86
C ILE A 109 7.60 20.46 4.00
N VAL A 110 8.35 21.16 4.86
CA VAL A 110 9.02 20.57 6.03
C VAL A 110 7.97 20.06 7.00
N THR A 111 6.98 20.89 7.33
CA THR A 111 5.88 20.56 8.23
C THR A 111 5.06 19.38 7.74
N TRP A 112 4.75 19.32 6.43
CA TRP A 112 4.03 18.19 5.85
C TRP A 112 4.83 16.90 5.91
N LYS A 113 6.14 16.96 5.65
CA LYS A 113 7.05 15.80 5.74
C LYS A 113 7.11 15.25 7.17
N GLU A 114 7.24 16.11 8.17
CA GLU A 114 7.25 15.71 9.57
C GLU A 114 5.93 15.08 10.00
N LYS A 115 4.80 15.69 9.61
CA LYS A 115 3.46 15.15 9.88
C LYS A 115 3.30 13.75 9.30
N TYR A 116 3.71 13.54 8.05
CA TYR A 116 3.59 12.26 7.37
C TYR A 116 4.48 11.18 7.99
N ILE A 117 5.75 11.49 8.30
CA ILE A 117 6.65 10.55 8.99
C ILE A 117 6.08 10.16 10.36
N SER A 118 5.51 11.13 11.09
CA SER A 118 4.87 10.88 12.37
C SER A 118 3.64 9.98 12.23
N GLN A 119 2.78 10.23 11.24
CA GLN A 119 1.60 9.42 10.95
C GLN A 119 2.00 7.99 10.58
N GLY A 120 2.95 7.81 9.64
CA GLY A 120 3.44 6.49 9.25
C GLY A 120 4.06 5.71 10.40
N ARG A 121 4.80 6.38 11.29
CA ARG A 121 5.31 5.74 12.52
C ARG A 121 4.18 5.31 13.45
N GLN A 122 3.17 6.16 13.63
CA GLN A 122 2.03 5.88 14.50
C GLN A 122 1.19 4.73 13.97
N GLU A 123 0.93 4.68 12.67
CA GLU A 123 0.22 3.58 11.99
C GLU A 123 1.01 2.28 12.10
N GLY A 124 2.30 2.30 11.75
CA GLY A 124 3.15 1.12 11.86
C GLY A 124 3.27 0.58 13.29
N LEU A 125 3.29 1.47 14.30
CA LEU A 125 3.26 1.04 15.70
C LEU A 125 1.92 0.42 16.10
N GLN A 126 0.80 0.97 15.61
CA GLN A 126 -0.53 0.42 15.89
C GLN A 126 -0.73 -0.94 15.24
N GLU A 127 -0.36 -1.08 13.97
CA GLU A 127 -0.44 -2.33 13.24
C GLU A 127 0.47 -3.40 13.87
N GLY A 128 1.75 -3.08 14.08
CA GLY A 128 2.69 -4.01 14.71
C GLY A 128 2.28 -4.40 16.14
N ARG A 129 1.63 -3.50 16.90
CA ARG A 129 1.09 -3.84 18.22
C ARG A 129 -0.12 -4.78 18.12
N LYS A 130 -1.00 -4.59 17.14
CA LYS A 130 -2.16 -5.47 16.93
C LYS A 130 -1.71 -6.87 16.51
N GLU A 131 -0.84 -6.95 15.52
CA GLU A 131 -0.28 -8.22 15.05
C GLU A 131 0.48 -8.93 16.16
N GLY A 132 1.39 -8.23 16.84
CA GLY A 132 2.17 -8.81 17.95
C GLY A 132 1.31 -9.25 19.14
N LEU A 133 0.20 -8.55 19.43
CA LEU A 133 -0.75 -9.00 20.46
C LEU A 133 -1.51 -10.25 20.03
N GLN A 134 -1.95 -10.32 18.78
CA GLN A 134 -2.66 -11.48 18.23
C GLN A 134 -1.75 -12.71 18.21
N GLU A 135 -0.53 -12.59 17.67
CA GLU A 135 0.46 -13.67 17.67
C GLU A 135 0.81 -14.11 19.10
N GLY A 136 0.99 -13.15 20.01
CA GLY A 136 1.28 -13.42 21.41
C GLY A 136 0.16 -14.18 22.13
N LEU A 137 -1.11 -13.83 21.85
CA LEU A 137 -2.28 -14.54 22.37
C LEU A 137 -2.36 -15.96 21.82
N GLN A 138 -2.20 -16.13 20.50
CA GLN A 138 -2.24 -17.44 19.85
C GLN A 138 -1.14 -18.37 20.39
N GLN A 139 0.11 -17.90 20.45
CA GLN A 139 1.22 -18.67 21.02
C GLN A 139 0.98 -18.98 22.51
N GLY A 140 0.35 -18.07 23.25
CA GLY A 140 -0.02 -18.27 24.65
C GLY A 140 -1.04 -19.39 24.82
N GLN A 141 -2.11 -19.38 24.03
CA GLN A 141 -3.16 -20.39 24.04
C GLN A 141 -2.61 -21.77 23.66
N GLN A 142 -1.79 -21.89 22.61
CA GLN A 142 -1.13 -23.14 22.22
C GLN A 142 -0.28 -23.72 23.35
N LYS A 143 0.55 -22.87 24.01
CA LYS A 143 1.38 -23.29 25.14
C LYS A 143 0.54 -23.77 26.32
N LEU A 144 -0.60 -23.11 26.59
CA LEU A 144 -1.52 -23.53 27.65
C LEU A 144 -2.20 -24.87 27.31
N LEU A 145 -2.66 -25.05 26.08
CA LEU A 145 -3.25 -26.30 25.61
C LEU A 145 -2.27 -27.47 25.73
N LEU A 146 -1.02 -27.29 25.30
CA LEU A 146 0.03 -28.30 25.44
C LEU A 146 0.32 -28.64 26.91
N LYS A 147 0.39 -27.64 27.79
CA LYS A 147 0.55 -27.87 29.23
C LYS A 147 -0.62 -28.65 29.82
N PHE A 148 -1.85 -28.29 29.45
CA PHE A 148 -3.05 -29.00 29.87
C PHE A 148 -3.03 -30.46 29.42
N LEU A 149 -2.77 -30.71 28.15
CA LEU A 149 -2.69 -32.06 27.57
C LEU A 149 -1.61 -32.90 28.25
N ARG A 150 -0.42 -32.32 28.49
CA ARG A 150 0.66 -33.01 29.20
C ARG A 150 0.29 -33.32 30.65
N SER A 151 -0.43 -32.42 31.32
CA SER A 151 -0.90 -32.65 32.69
C SER A 151 -1.97 -33.74 32.76
N LYS A 152 -2.82 -33.86 31.74
CA LYS A 152 -3.93 -34.83 31.72
C LYS A 152 -3.49 -36.22 31.23
N PHE A 153 -2.67 -36.27 30.20
CA PHE A 153 -2.32 -37.51 29.49
C PHE A 153 -0.86 -37.95 29.65
N GLY A 154 0.01 -37.10 30.21
CA GLY A 154 1.43 -37.38 30.33
C GLY A 154 2.21 -37.01 29.06
N LEU A 155 3.13 -37.87 28.64
CA LEU A 155 3.95 -37.62 27.44
C LEU A 155 3.09 -37.65 26.17
N LEU A 156 3.13 -36.57 25.40
CA LEU A 156 2.42 -36.46 24.12
C LEU A 156 3.34 -36.88 22.97
N PRO A 157 2.83 -37.59 21.95
CA PRO A 157 3.59 -37.88 20.74
C PRO A 157 4.02 -36.60 20.01
N GLN A 158 5.22 -36.62 19.41
CA GLN A 158 5.80 -35.48 18.67
C GLN A 158 4.91 -34.95 17.52
N PRO A 159 4.21 -35.80 16.74
CA PRO A 159 3.31 -35.31 15.69
C PRO A 159 2.16 -34.44 16.24
N VAL A 160 1.66 -34.77 17.43
CA VAL A 160 0.55 -34.05 18.09
C VAL A 160 1.03 -32.69 18.60
N THR A 161 2.22 -32.64 19.19
CA THR A 161 2.78 -31.36 19.64
C THR A 161 3.09 -30.44 18.46
N ALA A 162 3.63 -30.98 17.36
CA ALA A 162 3.90 -30.22 16.16
C ALA A 162 2.63 -29.72 15.46
N TYR A 163 1.54 -30.49 15.51
CA TYR A 163 0.24 -30.07 15.02
C TYR A 163 -0.28 -28.86 15.80
N ILE A 164 -0.32 -28.94 17.13
CA ILE A 164 -0.86 -27.88 17.99
C ILE A 164 -0.04 -26.58 17.90
N GLU A 165 1.29 -26.67 17.80
CA GLU A 165 2.15 -25.49 17.60
C GLU A 165 1.91 -24.80 16.25
N LYS A 166 1.40 -25.55 15.26
CA LYS A 166 1.10 -25.05 13.92
C LYS A 166 -0.37 -24.70 13.71
N THR A 167 -1.21 -24.82 14.73
CA THR A 167 -2.63 -24.45 14.67
C THR A 167 -2.80 -23.00 15.17
N PRO A 168 -2.79 -21.97 14.30
CA PRO A 168 -3.00 -20.58 14.71
C PRO A 168 -4.47 -20.25 14.98
N ASP A 169 -5.39 -21.14 14.61
CA ASP A 169 -6.84 -20.87 14.68
C ASP A 169 -7.39 -21.09 16.10
N ASP A 170 -7.99 -20.04 16.66
CA ASP A 170 -8.55 -20.03 18.01
C ASP A 170 -9.69 -21.05 18.17
N GLU A 171 -10.54 -21.23 17.14
CA GLU A 171 -11.66 -22.18 17.17
C GLU A 171 -11.16 -23.64 17.16
N GLU A 172 -10.16 -23.96 16.34
CA GLU A 172 -9.49 -25.26 16.38
C GLU A 172 -8.85 -25.53 17.75
N GLN A 173 -8.19 -24.54 18.36
CA GLN A 173 -7.60 -24.70 19.71
C GLN A 173 -8.65 -24.95 20.79
N ILE A 174 -9.79 -24.26 20.75
CA ILE A 174 -10.92 -24.49 21.67
C ILE A 174 -11.51 -25.89 21.45
N THR A 175 -11.64 -26.31 20.19
CA THR A 175 -12.15 -27.64 19.84
C THR A 175 -11.23 -28.72 20.40
N LEU A 176 -9.92 -28.58 20.22
CA LEU A 176 -8.90 -29.48 20.77
C LEU A 176 -8.98 -29.54 22.31
N LEU A 177 -9.15 -28.41 22.98
CA LEU A 177 -9.34 -28.35 24.43
C LEU A 177 -10.58 -29.13 24.88
N ASN A 178 -11.71 -28.96 24.20
CA ASN A 178 -12.96 -29.66 24.51
C ASN A 178 -12.86 -31.17 24.26
N MET A 179 -12.28 -31.59 23.14
CA MET A 179 -12.02 -33.00 22.83
C MET A 179 -11.10 -33.63 23.88
N ALA A 180 -10.03 -32.93 24.25
CA ALA A 180 -9.11 -33.35 25.29
C ALA A 180 -9.82 -33.48 26.63
N ASN A 181 -10.72 -32.55 26.99
CA ASN A 181 -11.46 -32.59 28.23
C ASN A 181 -12.47 -33.76 28.29
N ALA A 182 -13.18 -34.04 27.19
CA ALA A 182 -14.15 -35.13 27.10
C ALA A 182 -13.51 -36.53 26.98
N SER A 183 -12.26 -36.60 26.51
CA SER A 183 -11.54 -37.87 26.37
C SER A 183 -11.13 -38.46 27.72
N ALA A 184 -11.42 -39.75 27.92
CA ALA A 184 -11.04 -40.49 29.12
C ALA A 184 -9.58 -40.95 29.13
N SER A 185 -8.94 -41.05 27.96
CA SER A 185 -7.54 -41.46 27.81
C SER A 185 -6.88 -40.79 26.60
N LEU A 186 -5.55 -40.85 26.53
CA LEU A 186 -4.79 -40.35 25.39
C LEU A 186 -5.18 -41.05 24.08
N GLU A 187 -5.42 -42.35 24.13
CA GLU A 187 -5.79 -43.14 22.95
C GLU A 187 -7.13 -42.71 22.35
N VAL A 188 -8.13 -42.43 23.19
CA VAL A 188 -9.43 -41.89 22.75
C VAL A 188 -9.25 -40.53 22.10
N PHE A 189 -8.43 -39.66 22.71
CA PHE A 189 -8.12 -38.34 22.16
C PHE A 189 -7.42 -38.41 20.80
N LEU A 190 -6.43 -39.30 20.65
CA LEU A 190 -5.69 -39.47 19.40
C LEU A 190 -6.59 -40.00 18.27
N ASN A 191 -7.48 -40.95 18.57
CA ASN A 191 -8.44 -41.45 17.59
C ASN A 191 -9.40 -40.35 17.13
N GLN A 192 -9.85 -39.48 18.03
CA GLN A 192 -10.68 -38.32 17.66
C GLN A 192 -9.89 -37.29 16.84
N LEU A 193 -8.63 -37.01 17.22
CA LEU A 193 -7.75 -36.08 16.52
C LEU A 193 -7.52 -36.50 15.05
N GLN A 194 -7.39 -37.80 14.80
CA GLN A 194 -7.23 -38.35 13.45
C GLN A 194 -8.47 -38.17 12.55
N THR A 195 -9.65 -37.94 13.14
CA THR A 195 -10.88 -37.68 12.39
C THR A 195 -11.04 -36.22 11.97
N LEU A 196 -10.19 -35.31 12.47
CA LEU A 196 -10.23 -33.91 12.09
C LEU A 196 -9.65 -33.69 10.69
N PRO A 197 -10.34 -32.96 9.82
CA PRO A 197 -9.77 -32.54 8.54
C PRO A 197 -8.56 -31.64 8.80
N GLY A 198 -7.40 -31.98 8.23
CA GLY A 198 -6.16 -31.18 8.34
C GLY A 198 -5.06 -31.77 9.24
N TYR A 199 -5.36 -32.76 10.10
CA TYR A 199 -4.35 -33.43 10.90
C TYR A 199 -3.31 -34.18 10.04
N TYR A 200 -3.76 -35.02 9.10
CA TYR A 200 -2.86 -35.76 8.19
C TYR A 200 -2.06 -34.84 7.26
N THR A 201 -2.68 -33.79 6.72
CA THR A 201 -2.03 -32.85 5.78
C THR A 201 -0.93 -32.02 6.45
N SER A 202 -1.03 -31.80 7.77
CA SER A 202 -0.05 -31.06 8.57
C SER A 202 1.12 -31.94 9.03
N VAL A 203 0.88 -33.24 9.20
CA VAL A 203 1.89 -34.24 9.58
C VAL A 203 2.71 -34.71 8.36
N GLU A 204 2.12 -34.81 7.17
CA GLU A 204 2.84 -35.23 5.93
C GLU A 204 3.80 -34.17 5.38
N LYS A 205 3.55 -32.87 5.58
CA LYS A 205 4.48 -31.78 5.18
C LYS A 205 5.78 -31.72 6.01
N GLN A 206 6.03 -32.70 6.87
CA GLN A 206 7.21 -32.79 7.75
C GLN A 206 8.18 -33.92 7.39
N ASN A 207 7.92 -34.67 6.31
CA ASN A 207 8.88 -35.60 5.71
C ASN A 207 9.53 -35.01 4.45
#